data_AF-A0A812JBH8-F1
#
_entry.id   AF-A0A812JBH8-F1
#
_cell.length_a   1.000
_cell.length_b   1.000
_cell.length_c   1.000
_cell.angle_alpha   90.00
_cell.angle_beta   90.00
_cell.angle_gamma   90.00
#
_symmetry.space_group_name_H-M   'P 1'
#
loop_
_entity.id
_entity.type
_entity.pdbx_description
1 polymer ?
#
loop_
_entity_poly.entity_id
_entity_poly.type
_entity_poly.pdbx_seq_one_letter_code
_entity_poly.pdbx_strand_id
1 'polypeptide(L)'
;MRTNARRLTAPQLDVATVQLPNLLPSRGGSFAAKPSARRLSGGPWAGPPTPSTSTSLTPQSGGSAGPAAGLVESRNLRRFSKQRGLVQQDADAKDEEVPSLEELERDLQGWNGQWKKKKASVLILERLRLDREAEIRRREELEERRRRQEEKREHVRRTMEQEQRELQEEIKRHEARVKSLDAAKAWQNFAHRIVCLQDQLMEELKQPWTCSTCSGSGLCYRCKGEGILSVTYLSSSVHTRNEDAFRGRCAYGCHACGGTRDGRDVYGHETGELGSGLCLKCAGQGQIWPSLRDVLDQMEERKQAALSAAEPVSPLSPLSPR
;
A
#
# COMPACT_ATOMS: atom_id res chain seq x y z
N MET A 1 -31.84 -41.14 23.84
CA MET A 1 -30.62 -40.50 23.33
C MET A 1 -30.90 -39.93 21.95
N ARG A 2 -31.05 -38.60 21.82
CA ARG A 2 -31.27 -37.90 20.54
C ARG A 2 -30.11 -36.92 20.36
N THR A 3 -29.32 -37.12 19.31
CA THR A 3 -28.18 -36.28 18.95
C THR A 3 -28.67 -35.11 18.10
N ASN A 4 -28.58 -33.90 18.65
CA ASN A 4 -28.86 -32.67 17.93
C ASN A 4 -27.67 -32.32 17.02
N ALA A 5 -27.82 -32.61 15.72
CA ALA A 5 -26.91 -32.13 14.69
C ALA A 5 -27.17 -30.62 14.45
N ARG A 6 -26.34 -29.76 15.06
CA ARG A 6 -26.30 -28.34 14.73
C ARG A 6 -25.69 -28.18 13.33
N ARG A 7 -26.52 -27.82 12.35
CA ARG A 7 -26.08 -27.29 11.06
C ARG A 7 -25.31 -26.00 11.30
N LEU A 8 -24.00 -26.04 11.12
CA LEU A 8 -23.18 -24.85 10.97
C LEU A 8 -23.43 -24.28 9.57
N THR A 9 -24.24 -23.23 9.49
CA THR A 9 -24.36 -22.40 8.30
C THR A 9 -23.04 -21.64 8.12
N ALA A 10 -22.37 -21.87 7.00
CA ALA A 10 -21.18 -21.11 6.62
C ALA A 10 -21.53 -19.61 6.55
N PRO A 11 -20.65 -18.73 7.05
CA PRO A 11 -20.85 -17.29 6.89
C PRO A 11 -20.84 -16.96 5.39
N GLN A 12 -21.93 -16.38 4.89
CA GLN A 12 -21.93 -15.72 3.60
C GLN A 12 -20.90 -14.60 3.67
N LEU A 13 -19.81 -14.78 2.91
CA LEU A 13 -18.90 -13.69 2.60
C LEU A 13 -19.66 -12.77 1.65
N ASP A 14 -20.24 -11.70 2.20
CA ASP A 14 -20.68 -10.58 1.40
C ASP A 14 -19.47 -10.05 0.63
N VAL A 15 -19.45 -10.33 -0.67
CA VAL A 15 -18.52 -9.74 -1.62
C VAL A 15 -18.87 -8.25 -1.65
N ALA A 16 -18.24 -7.50 -0.74
CA ALA A 16 -18.26 -6.05 -0.77
C ALA A 16 -17.77 -5.66 -2.16
N THR A 17 -18.73 -5.22 -2.98
CA THR A 17 -18.45 -4.66 -4.30
C THR A 17 -17.59 -3.45 -4.06
N VAL A 18 -16.28 -3.59 -4.30
CA VAL A 18 -15.33 -2.49 -4.28
C VAL A 18 -15.79 -1.54 -5.38
N GLN A 19 -16.56 -0.52 -4.99
CA GLN A 19 -16.82 0.63 -5.84
C GLN A 19 -15.48 1.30 -6.10
N LEU A 20 -14.90 1.00 -7.26
CA LEU A 20 -13.82 1.80 -7.84
C LEU A 20 -14.33 3.24 -7.90
N PRO A 21 -13.60 4.22 -7.33
CA PRO A 21 -14.00 5.61 -7.43
C PRO A 21 -14.06 6.00 -8.91
N ASN A 22 -15.21 6.51 -9.34
CA ASN A 22 -15.43 7.12 -10.64
C ASN A 22 -14.38 8.22 -10.86
N LEU A 23 -13.30 7.89 -11.57
CA LEU A 23 -12.37 8.86 -12.14
C LEU A 23 -13.10 9.55 -13.29
N LEU A 24 -13.72 10.68 -12.97
CA LEU A 24 -14.28 11.58 -13.96
C LEU A 24 -13.19 12.00 -14.96
N PRO A 25 -13.49 12.02 -16.28
CA PRO A 25 -12.56 12.52 -17.27
C PRO A 25 -12.35 14.02 -17.06
N SER A 26 -11.11 14.38 -16.75
CA SER A 26 -10.65 15.77 -16.69
C SER A 26 -10.90 16.42 -18.07
N ARG A 27 -11.82 17.39 -18.08
CA ARG A 27 -12.15 18.19 -19.25
C ARG A 27 -10.90 18.86 -19.80
N GLY A 28 -10.67 18.66 -21.09
CA GLY A 28 -9.56 19.23 -21.84
C GLY A 28 -9.55 20.76 -21.82
N GLY A 29 -8.38 21.30 -21.45
CA GLY A 29 -7.98 22.66 -21.77
C GLY A 29 -6.99 22.61 -22.94
N SER A 30 -7.52 22.79 -24.15
CA SER A 30 -6.72 23.13 -25.33
C SER A 30 -6.24 24.57 -25.21
N PHE A 31 -4.94 24.79 -25.01
CA PHE A 31 -4.29 26.01 -25.49
C PHE A 31 -2.95 25.66 -26.11
N ALA A 32 -2.86 26.01 -27.39
CA ALA A 32 -1.68 25.92 -28.23
C ALA A 32 -0.62 26.92 -27.76
N ALA A 33 0.63 26.48 -27.70
CA ALA A 33 1.80 27.33 -27.95
C ALA A 33 3.03 26.45 -28.28
N LYS A 34 3.35 26.36 -29.58
CA LYS A 34 4.75 26.35 -30.06
C LYS A 34 5.20 27.82 -30.03
N PRO A 35 6.51 28.16 -29.86
CA PRO A 35 7.58 27.57 -30.66
C PRO A 35 8.99 27.52 -30.04
N SER A 36 9.89 26.98 -30.87
CA SER A 36 11.25 27.47 -31.13
C SER A 36 12.41 26.81 -30.40
N ALA A 37 13.23 26.18 -31.24
CA ALA A 37 14.56 25.65 -30.99
C ALA A 37 15.54 26.65 -30.35
N ARG A 38 16.42 26.12 -29.50
CA ARG A 38 17.85 26.44 -29.53
C ARG A 38 18.68 25.23 -29.09
N ARG A 39 19.51 24.76 -30.02
CA ARG A 39 20.70 23.93 -29.80
C ARG A 39 21.75 24.73 -29.03
N LEU A 40 22.38 24.11 -28.04
CA LEU A 40 23.79 24.24 -27.66
C LEU A 40 24.17 22.89 -27.01
N SER A 41 24.81 21.96 -27.71
CA SER A 41 26.27 21.79 -27.86
C SER A 41 27.03 21.60 -26.53
N GLY A 42 27.49 20.36 -26.31
CA GLY A 42 28.86 20.08 -25.88
C GLY A 42 29.12 19.85 -24.39
N GLY A 43 29.58 18.64 -24.05
CA GLY A 43 30.37 18.40 -22.85
C GLY A 43 30.24 16.98 -22.26
N PRO A 44 31.21 16.07 -22.51
CA PRO A 44 31.25 14.75 -21.88
C PRO A 44 32.38 14.70 -20.84
N TRP A 45 32.07 14.71 -19.54
CA TRP A 45 33.07 14.38 -18.52
C TRP A 45 32.48 13.49 -17.43
N ALA A 46 33.20 12.40 -17.18
CA ALA A 46 32.94 11.33 -16.25
C ALA A 46 33.15 11.77 -14.78
N GLY A 47 32.50 11.06 -13.86
CA GLY A 47 32.84 11.06 -12.44
C GLY A 47 31.93 10.13 -11.63
N PRO A 48 32.45 9.16 -10.86
CA PRO A 48 31.67 8.32 -9.97
C PRO A 48 31.30 9.06 -8.66
N PRO A 49 30.24 8.66 -7.94
CA PRO A 49 29.87 9.30 -6.69
C PRO A 49 30.78 8.82 -5.54
N THR A 50 31.38 9.77 -4.83
CA THR A 50 31.93 9.57 -3.48
C THR A 50 30.88 9.96 -2.44
N PRO A 51 30.87 9.34 -1.24
CA PRO A 51 30.01 9.77 -0.15
C PRO A 51 30.66 10.94 0.60
N SER A 52 29.92 12.03 0.77
CA SER A 52 30.35 13.19 1.56
C SER A 52 29.47 13.33 2.79
N THR A 53 29.99 12.85 3.91
CA THR A 53 29.76 13.39 5.26
C THR A 53 30.18 14.85 5.25
N SER A 54 29.29 15.78 5.64
CA SER A 54 29.58 16.95 6.49
C SER A 54 28.35 17.83 6.67
N THR A 55 27.86 17.81 7.92
CA THR A 55 27.42 18.96 8.71
C THR A 55 27.57 20.34 8.05
N SER A 56 26.44 21.04 7.91
CA SER A 56 26.43 22.50 8.06
C SER A 56 25.08 22.96 8.61
N LEU A 57 25.21 23.63 9.76
CA LEU A 57 24.19 24.32 10.51
C LEU A 57 23.59 25.46 9.68
N THR A 58 22.27 25.53 9.60
CA THR A 58 21.54 26.79 9.41
C THR A 58 20.24 26.73 10.21
N PRO A 59 20.03 27.63 11.18
CA PRO A 59 18.70 27.89 11.73
C PRO A 59 18.10 29.07 10.95
N GLN A 60 17.05 28.84 10.17
CA GLN A 60 16.26 29.93 9.59
C GLN A 60 14.89 30.03 10.27
N SER A 61 14.86 31.00 11.18
CA SER A 61 13.79 31.94 11.48
C SER A 61 12.55 31.94 10.58
N GLY A 62 11.39 31.81 11.23
CA GLY A 62 10.06 32.23 10.79
C GLY A 62 9.04 31.51 11.68
N GLY A 63 8.42 32.10 12.71
CA GLY A 63 7.93 33.46 12.86
C GLY A 63 6.42 33.37 13.09
N SER A 64 5.99 33.23 14.35
CA SER A 64 4.64 33.58 14.83
C SER A 64 4.62 33.39 16.35
N ALA A 65 4.85 34.43 17.15
CA ALA A 65 3.82 35.33 17.66
C ALA A 65 2.89 34.68 18.72
N GLY A 66 3.30 34.82 19.98
CA GLY A 66 2.39 35.06 21.12
C GLY A 66 2.24 33.92 22.15
N PRO A 67 2.01 34.23 23.44
CA PRO A 67 2.52 35.36 24.21
C PRO A 67 3.35 34.93 25.42
N ALA A 68 4.14 35.88 25.90
CA ALA A 68 4.81 35.85 27.18
C ALA A 68 3.85 35.55 28.34
N ALA A 69 4.09 34.45 29.05
CA ALA A 69 3.68 34.30 30.45
C ALA A 69 4.85 34.78 31.34
N GLY A 70 5.16 36.07 31.21
CA GLY A 70 5.75 36.81 32.30
C GLY A 70 4.66 37.11 33.32
N LEU A 71 5.06 37.18 34.60
CA LEU A 71 4.31 37.74 35.73
C LEU A 71 3.09 36.92 36.19
N VAL A 72 3.26 36.07 37.21
CA VAL A 72 2.60 36.23 38.54
C VAL A 72 3.34 35.39 39.61
N GLU A 73 4.59 35.72 39.92
CA GLU A 73 5.25 35.23 41.16
C GLU A 73 5.41 36.38 42.19
N SER A 74 4.53 37.38 42.11
CA SER A 74 4.55 38.57 42.96
C SER A 74 3.16 38.94 43.46
N ARG A 75 2.39 37.98 43.97
CA ARG A 75 1.08 38.32 44.56
C ARG A 75 0.56 37.33 45.59
N ASN A 76 1.36 37.03 46.61
CA ASN A 76 0.78 36.49 47.84
C ASN A 76 1.49 36.89 49.13
N LEU A 77 1.91 38.15 49.23
CA LEU A 77 2.30 38.77 50.51
C LEU A 77 1.15 38.72 51.55
N ARG A 78 -0.12 38.62 51.10
CA ARG A 78 -1.29 38.41 51.96
C ARG A 78 -1.42 36.97 52.50
N ARG A 79 -0.91 35.95 51.80
CA ARG A 79 -0.72 34.58 52.34
C ARG A 79 0.44 34.55 53.32
N PHE A 80 1.55 35.23 53.00
CA PHE A 80 2.72 35.32 53.88
C PHE A 80 2.42 36.06 55.21
N SER A 81 1.55 37.07 55.18
CA SER A 81 1.08 37.78 56.39
C SER A 81 0.07 36.97 57.22
N LYS A 82 -0.77 36.12 56.60
CA LYS A 82 -1.63 35.17 57.33
C LYS A 82 -0.84 34.01 57.93
N GLN A 83 0.31 33.66 57.36
CA GLN A 83 1.21 32.62 57.87
C GLN A 83 2.08 33.06 59.06
N ARG A 84 2.12 34.37 59.36
CA ARG A 84 2.66 34.93 60.62
C ARG A 84 1.56 35.26 61.64
N GLY A 85 0.35 34.73 61.45
CA GLY A 85 -0.73 34.84 62.42
C GLY A 85 -0.38 34.09 63.70
N LEU A 86 -0.33 34.83 64.81
CA LEU A 86 -0.11 34.34 66.17
C LEU A 86 1.20 33.58 66.37
N VAL A 87 2.23 34.32 66.80
CA VAL A 87 3.14 33.77 67.82
C VAL A 87 2.23 33.47 69.02
N GLN A 88 1.73 32.23 69.09
CA GLN A 88 1.15 31.72 70.32
C GLN A 88 2.29 31.86 71.34
N GLN A 89 2.09 32.73 72.32
CA GLN A 89 2.83 32.64 73.57
C GLN A 89 2.38 31.30 74.13
N ASP A 90 3.10 30.23 73.78
CA ASP A 90 3.03 28.98 74.50
C ASP A 90 3.34 29.37 75.94
N ALA A 91 2.29 29.45 76.76
CA ALA A 91 2.47 29.57 78.19
C ALA A 91 3.31 28.36 78.53
N ASP A 92 4.57 28.60 78.92
CA ASP A 92 5.49 27.59 79.42
C ASP A 92 4.78 26.92 80.60
N ALA A 93 3.99 25.90 80.30
CA ALA A 93 3.54 24.94 81.26
C ALA A 93 4.84 24.46 81.85
N LYS A 94 5.05 24.77 83.14
CA LYS A 94 6.16 24.23 83.90
C LYS A 94 5.93 22.73 83.85
N ASP A 95 6.51 22.08 82.85
CA ASP A 95 6.58 20.64 82.76
C ASP A 95 7.18 20.24 84.10
N GLU A 96 6.37 19.65 84.97
CA GLU A 96 6.86 19.12 86.23
C GLU A 96 7.93 18.10 85.84
N GLU A 97 9.20 18.53 85.92
CA GLU A 97 10.34 17.74 85.49
C GLU A 97 10.26 16.41 86.22
N VAL A 98 9.96 15.36 85.47
CA VAL A 98 9.86 14.01 86.01
C VAL A 98 11.21 13.69 86.62
N PRO A 99 11.29 13.37 87.93
CA PRO A 99 12.56 13.11 88.58
C PRO A 99 13.39 12.08 87.81
N SER A 100 14.71 12.25 87.84
CA SER A 100 15.62 11.35 87.14
C SER A 100 15.49 9.92 87.66
N LEU A 101 15.83 8.93 86.83
CA LEU A 101 15.70 7.51 87.20
C LEU A 101 16.57 7.19 88.43
N GLU A 102 17.75 7.81 88.51
CA GLU A 102 18.69 7.69 89.64
C GLU A 102 18.16 8.32 90.95
N GLU A 103 17.30 9.33 90.87
CA GLU A 103 16.61 9.90 92.05
C GLU A 103 15.48 8.99 92.53
N LEU A 104 14.70 8.43 91.60
CA LEU A 104 13.62 7.49 91.92
C LEU A 104 14.15 6.17 92.51
N GLU A 105 15.31 5.68 92.06
CA GLU A 105 15.98 4.50 92.61
C GLU A 105 16.48 4.72 94.04
N ARG A 106 17.01 5.91 94.34
CA ARG A 106 17.40 6.29 95.71
C ARG A 106 16.18 6.34 96.64
N ASP A 107 15.04 6.84 96.18
CA ASP A 107 13.79 6.85 96.95
C ASP A 107 13.22 5.45 97.20
N LEU A 108 13.43 4.50 96.28
CA LEU A 108 13.01 3.10 96.45
C LEU A 108 13.77 2.37 97.57
N GLN A 109 15.02 2.75 97.84
CA GLN A 109 15.84 2.17 98.91
C GLN A 109 15.31 2.50 100.33
N GLY A 110 14.34 3.41 100.46
CA GLY A 110 13.58 3.65 101.69
C GLY A 110 14.12 4.74 102.62
N TRP A 111 15.11 5.51 102.16
CA TRP A 111 15.77 6.55 102.97
C TRP A 111 14.86 7.72 103.32
N ASN A 112 13.82 7.97 102.52
CA ASN A 112 12.91 9.11 102.66
C ASN A 112 11.49 8.75 103.15
N GLY A 113 11.32 7.55 103.74
CA GLY A 113 10.05 7.08 104.30
C GLY A 113 9.14 6.31 103.33
N GLN A 114 8.19 5.56 103.89
CA GLN A 114 7.32 4.62 103.14
C GLN A 114 6.48 5.28 102.04
N TRP A 115 6.04 6.53 102.26
CA TRP A 115 5.25 7.29 101.28
C TRP A 115 6.02 7.58 99.99
N LYS A 116 7.26 8.09 100.10
CA LYS A 116 8.10 8.40 98.94
C LYS A 116 8.53 7.13 98.20
N LYS A 117 8.80 6.03 98.91
CA LYS A 117 9.03 4.71 98.30
C LYS A 117 7.84 4.25 97.45
N LYS A 118 6.61 4.39 97.96
CA LYS A 118 5.39 4.06 97.20
C LYS A 118 5.22 4.97 95.98
N LYS A 119 5.42 6.28 96.12
CA LYS A 119 5.36 7.25 95.01
C LYS A 119 6.41 6.95 93.92
N ALA A 120 7.65 6.66 94.30
CA ALA A 120 8.73 6.30 93.37
C ALA A 120 8.44 5.00 92.61
N SER A 121 7.87 3.99 93.28
CA SER A 121 7.46 2.74 92.61
C SER A 121 6.39 2.95 91.53
N VAL A 122 5.45 3.87 91.77
CA VAL A 122 4.40 4.22 90.80
C VAL A 122 5.01 4.96 89.61
N LEU A 123 5.88 5.95 89.86
CA LEU A 123 6.53 6.72 88.79
C LEU A 123 7.46 5.87 87.92
N ILE A 124 8.18 4.90 88.49
CA ILE A 124 9.01 3.96 87.72
C ILE A 124 8.14 3.06 86.83
N LEU A 125 7.01 2.55 87.34
CA LEU A 125 6.08 1.76 86.54
C LEU A 125 5.46 2.59 85.41
N GLU A 126 5.12 3.84 85.69
CA GLU A 126 4.58 4.78 84.70
C GLU A 126 5.62 5.10 83.60
N ARG A 127 6.88 5.32 83.98
CA ARG A 127 7.99 5.53 83.02
C ARG A 127 8.23 4.30 82.14
N LEU A 128 8.29 3.10 82.72
CA LEU A 128 8.41 1.85 81.96
C LEU A 128 7.24 1.63 80.99
N ARG A 129 6.04 2.06 81.37
CA ARG A 129 4.87 2.01 80.49
C ARG A 129 5.02 2.98 79.31
N LEU A 130 5.42 4.22 79.56
CA LEU A 130 5.67 5.22 78.51
C LEU A 130 6.79 4.79 77.55
N ASP A 131 7.87 4.21 78.07
CA ASP A 131 8.98 3.69 77.26
C ASP A 131 8.52 2.53 76.35
N ARG A 132 7.71 1.59 76.88
CA ARG A 132 7.10 0.53 76.07
C ARG A 132 6.16 1.08 75.00
N GLU A 133 5.32 2.06 75.34
CA GLU A 133 4.42 2.72 74.39
C GLU A 133 5.19 3.52 73.32
N ALA A 134 6.33 4.11 73.67
CA ALA A 134 7.22 4.80 72.74
C ALA A 134 7.96 3.81 71.83
N GLU A 135 8.39 2.67 72.35
CA GLU A 135 9.04 1.61 71.56
C GLU A 135 8.06 0.95 70.57
N ILE A 136 6.82 0.70 71.00
CA ILE A 136 5.74 0.24 70.12
C ILE A 136 5.49 1.27 69.01
N ARG A 137 5.34 2.56 69.35
CA ARG A 137 5.17 3.63 68.36
C ARG A 137 6.33 3.71 67.35
N ARG A 138 7.58 3.66 67.82
CA ARG A 138 8.76 3.65 66.93
C ARG A 138 8.77 2.44 66.00
N ARG A 139 8.34 1.27 66.50
CA ARG A 139 8.22 0.05 65.70
C ARG A 139 7.14 0.18 64.62
N GLU A 140 5.96 0.69 64.99
CA GLU A 140 4.85 0.95 64.06
C GLU A 140 5.23 1.98 62.99
N GLU A 141 5.91 3.07 63.36
CA GLU A 141 6.41 4.07 62.40
C GLU A 141 7.44 3.50 61.42
N LEU A 142 8.37 2.64 61.90
CA LEU A 142 9.33 1.95 61.05
C LEU A 142 8.65 0.97 60.09
N GLU A 143 7.66 0.22 60.57
CA GLU A 143 6.87 -0.71 59.75
C GLU A 143 6.03 0.03 58.71
N GLU A 144 5.38 1.13 59.08
CA GLU A 144 4.62 1.98 58.17
C GLU A 144 5.55 2.61 57.11
N ARG A 145 6.74 3.07 57.51
CA ARG A 145 7.74 3.61 56.57
C ARG A 145 8.21 2.54 55.58
N ARG A 146 8.42 1.30 56.04
CA ARG A 146 8.75 0.17 55.16
C ARG A 146 7.63 -0.13 54.19
N ARG A 147 6.38 -0.20 54.66
CA ARG A 147 5.20 -0.43 53.83
C ARG A 147 5.06 0.65 52.75
N ARG A 148 5.17 1.93 53.12
CA ARG A 148 5.14 3.04 52.15
C ARG A 148 6.28 2.98 51.13
N GLN A 149 7.46 2.50 51.51
CA GLN A 149 8.57 2.31 50.58
C GLN A 149 8.32 1.15 49.61
N GLU A 150 7.74 0.05 50.09
CA GLU A 150 7.39 -1.10 49.26
C GLU A 150 6.26 -0.76 48.28
N GLU A 151 5.19 -0.11 48.75
CA GLU A 151 4.09 0.38 47.90
C GLU A 151 4.62 1.34 46.81
N LYS A 152 5.55 2.24 47.15
CA LYS A 152 6.20 3.12 46.15
C LYS A 152 7.03 2.34 45.12
N ARG A 153 7.80 1.35 45.55
CA ARG A 153 8.61 0.52 44.65
C ARG A 153 7.72 -0.31 43.72
N GLU A 154 6.66 -0.89 44.26
CA GLU A 154 5.70 -1.65 43.46
C GLU A 154 4.96 -0.75 42.47
N HIS A 155 4.55 0.45 42.90
CA HIS A 155 3.94 1.43 42.02
C HIS A 155 4.86 1.80 40.85
N VAL A 156 6.13 2.11 41.13
CA VAL A 156 7.14 2.40 40.09
C VAL A 156 7.36 1.19 39.17
N ARG A 157 7.37 -0.03 39.71
CA ARG A 157 7.50 -1.24 38.87
C ARG A 157 6.31 -1.39 37.93
N ARG A 158 5.09 -1.20 38.43
CA ARG A 158 3.86 -1.31 37.63
C ARG A 158 3.80 -0.22 36.55
N THR A 159 4.20 1.02 36.84
CA THR A 159 4.23 2.09 35.83
C THR A 159 5.26 1.78 34.75
N MET A 160 6.46 1.34 35.12
CA MET A 160 7.50 0.94 34.14
C MET A 160 7.04 -0.24 33.27
N GLU A 161 6.40 -1.26 33.85
CA GLU A 161 5.84 -2.39 33.10
C GLU A 161 4.72 -1.95 32.15
N GLN A 162 3.87 -1.00 32.56
CA GLN A 162 2.80 -0.47 31.73
C GLN A 162 3.36 0.35 30.55
N GLU A 163 4.32 1.24 30.80
CA GLU A 163 4.99 2.02 29.75
C GLU A 163 5.69 1.12 28.72
N GLN A 164 6.35 0.04 29.18
CA GLN A 164 6.96 -0.93 28.27
C GLN A 164 5.93 -1.66 27.41
N ARG A 165 4.77 -2.02 27.98
CA ARG A 165 3.69 -2.66 27.21
C ARG A 165 3.11 -1.70 26.18
N GLU A 166 2.85 -0.46 26.55
CA GLU A 166 2.35 0.57 25.65
C GLU A 166 3.32 0.80 24.48
N LEU A 167 4.62 0.90 24.76
CA LEU A 167 5.65 1.03 23.73
C LEU A 167 5.70 -0.18 22.80
N GLN A 168 5.63 -1.40 23.34
CA GLN A 168 5.60 -2.62 22.51
C GLN A 168 4.34 -2.69 21.63
N GLU A 169 3.18 -2.29 22.15
CA GLU A 169 1.96 -2.22 21.36
C GLU A 169 2.07 -1.17 20.25
N GLU A 170 2.66 -0.01 20.54
CA GLU A 170 2.86 1.03 19.54
C GLU A 170 3.82 0.58 18.42
N ILE A 171 4.93 -0.09 18.77
CA ILE A 171 5.84 -0.70 17.80
C ILE A 171 5.10 -1.73 16.95
N LYS A 172 4.33 -2.64 17.55
CA LYS A 172 3.55 -3.65 16.81
C LYS A 172 2.51 -3.01 15.89
N ARG A 173 1.84 -1.95 16.33
CA ARG A 173 0.88 -1.19 15.51
C ARG A 173 1.59 -0.49 14.35
N HIS A 174 2.76 0.08 14.58
CA HIS A 174 3.57 0.71 13.53
C HIS A 174 4.04 -0.33 12.50
N GLU A 175 4.59 -1.47 12.94
CA GLU A 175 4.99 -2.57 12.07
C GLU A 175 3.81 -3.12 11.25
N ALA A 176 2.63 -3.28 11.86
CA ALA A 176 1.43 -3.72 11.15
C ALA A 176 1.00 -2.70 10.07
N ARG A 177 1.08 -1.39 10.37
CA ARG A 177 0.81 -0.34 9.38
C ARG A 177 1.81 -0.36 8.23
N VAL A 178 3.11 -0.48 8.52
CA VAL A 178 4.16 -0.57 7.50
C VAL A 178 3.94 -1.80 6.61
N LYS A 179 3.72 -2.98 7.20
CA LYS A 179 3.42 -4.22 6.46
C LYS A 179 2.17 -4.08 5.58
N SER A 180 1.11 -3.42 6.08
CA SER A 180 -0.10 -3.17 5.30
C SER A 180 0.15 -2.23 4.12
N LEU A 181 0.95 -1.18 4.30
CA LEU A 181 1.34 -0.26 3.24
C LEU A 181 2.21 -0.95 2.18
N ASP A 182 3.15 -1.79 2.60
CA ASP A 182 4.01 -2.56 1.69
C ASP A 182 3.22 -3.59 0.89
N ALA A 183 2.28 -4.29 1.53
CA ALA A 183 1.35 -5.20 0.84
C ALA A 183 0.47 -4.46 -0.18
N ALA A 184 -0.03 -3.27 0.18
CA ALA A 184 -0.82 -2.44 -0.73
C ALA A 184 0.02 -1.97 -1.94
N LYS A 185 1.26 -1.52 -1.72
CA LYS A 185 2.20 -1.15 -2.80
C LYS A 185 2.54 -2.35 -3.69
N ALA A 186 2.77 -3.52 -3.11
CA ALA A 186 3.04 -4.74 -3.86
C ALA A 186 1.85 -5.10 -4.77
N TRP A 187 0.63 -4.99 -4.24
CA TRP A 187 -0.60 -5.22 -5.02
C TRP A 187 -0.77 -4.20 -6.15
N GLN A 188 -0.53 -2.91 -5.89
CA GLN A 188 -0.57 -1.87 -6.92
C GLN A 188 0.46 -2.11 -8.03
N ASN A 189 1.69 -2.46 -7.67
CA ASN A 189 2.74 -2.79 -8.65
C ASN A 189 2.38 -4.02 -9.49
N PHE A 190 1.78 -5.04 -8.87
CA PHE A 190 1.32 -6.23 -9.57
C PHE A 190 0.18 -5.90 -10.55
N ALA A 191 -0.83 -5.14 -10.10
CA ALA A 191 -1.93 -4.69 -10.96
C ALA A 191 -1.42 -3.84 -12.14
N HIS A 192 -0.49 -2.91 -11.88
CA HIS A 192 0.13 -2.11 -12.94
C HIS A 192 0.88 -2.97 -13.96
N ARG A 193 1.63 -3.98 -13.52
CA ARG A 193 2.30 -4.93 -14.42
C ARG A 193 1.32 -5.68 -15.30
N ILE A 194 0.18 -6.12 -14.75
CA ILE A 194 -0.86 -6.80 -15.54
C ILE A 194 -1.41 -5.87 -16.62
N VAL A 195 -1.74 -4.62 -16.29
CA VAL A 195 -2.25 -3.65 -17.27
C VAL A 195 -1.21 -3.38 -18.36
N CYS A 196 0.05 -3.12 -18.01
CA CYS A 196 1.10 -2.91 -19.00
C CYS A 196 1.30 -4.12 -19.93
N LEU A 197 1.23 -5.34 -19.40
CA LEU A 197 1.31 -6.56 -20.22
C LEU A 197 0.10 -6.68 -21.15
N GLN A 198 -1.09 -6.32 -20.69
CA GLN A 198 -2.30 -6.32 -21.51
C GLN A 198 -2.21 -5.29 -22.63
N ASP A 199 -1.70 -4.09 -22.34
CA ASP A 199 -1.49 -3.04 -23.34
C ASP A 199 -0.45 -3.47 -24.39
N GLN A 200 0.65 -4.09 -23.98
CA GLN A 200 1.65 -4.64 -24.90
C GLN A 200 1.05 -5.70 -25.83
N LEU A 201 0.26 -6.63 -25.29
CA LEU A 201 -0.44 -7.63 -26.10
C LEU A 201 -1.43 -6.99 -27.09
N MET A 202 -2.13 -5.95 -26.67
CA MET A 202 -3.02 -5.18 -27.54
C MET A 202 -2.26 -4.45 -28.65
N GLU A 203 -1.09 -3.89 -28.37
CA GLU A 203 -0.23 -3.24 -29.37
C GLU A 203 0.32 -4.25 -30.39
N GLU A 204 0.75 -5.42 -29.93
CA GLU A 204 1.20 -6.51 -30.80
C GLU A 204 0.08 -6.97 -31.75
N LEU A 205 -1.14 -7.15 -31.23
CA LEU A 205 -2.28 -7.59 -32.03
C LEU A 205 -2.80 -6.51 -33.00
N LYS A 206 -2.49 -5.23 -32.76
CA LYS A 206 -2.80 -4.14 -33.69
C LYS A 206 -1.83 -4.04 -34.86
N GLN A 207 -0.71 -4.77 -34.83
CA GLN A 207 0.25 -4.74 -35.93
C GLN A 207 -0.40 -5.28 -37.21
N PRO A 208 -0.14 -4.64 -38.37
CA PRO A 208 -0.70 -5.09 -39.63
C PRO A 208 -0.14 -6.47 -39.99
N TRP A 209 -1.01 -7.40 -40.39
CA TRP A 209 -0.59 -8.71 -40.86
C TRP A 209 -0.41 -8.72 -42.38
N THR A 210 0.39 -9.66 -42.87
CA THR A 210 0.54 -9.89 -44.31
C THR A 210 -0.77 -10.42 -44.89
N CYS A 211 -1.22 -9.85 -46.00
CA CYS A 211 -2.45 -10.26 -46.66
C CYS A 211 -2.29 -11.70 -47.17
N SER A 212 -3.05 -12.65 -46.61
CA SER A 212 -2.99 -14.07 -46.97
C SER A 212 -3.32 -14.38 -48.42
N THR A 213 -3.99 -13.48 -49.14
CA THR A 213 -4.39 -13.69 -50.54
C THR A 213 -3.31 -13.30 -51.55
N CYS A 214 -2.47 -12.32 -51.22
CA CYS A 214 -1.38 -11.86 -52.10
C CYS A 214 0.01 -12.08 -51.48
N SER A 215 0.07 -12.70 -50.30
CA SER A 215 1.29 -12.96 -49.52
C SER A 215 2.17 -11.72 -49.32
N GLY A 216 1.56 -10.57 -49.07
CA GLY A 216 2.30 -9.32 -48.88
C GLY A 216 2.63 -8.53 -50.14
N SER A 217 2.43 -9.09 -51.34
CA SER A 217 2.82 -8.40 -52.58
C SER A 217 1.96 -7.18 -52.93
N GLY A 218 0.71 -7.13 -52.45
CA GLY A 218 -0.28 -6.12 -52.85
C GLY A 218 -0.84 -6.35 -54.26
N LEU A 219 -0.22 -7.21 -55.06
CA LEU A 219 -0.65 -7.51 -56.43
C LEU A 219 -1.67 -8.65 -56.45
N CYS A 220 -2.52 -8.66 -57.49
CA CYS A 220 -3.48 -9.73 -57.71
C CYS A 220 -2.74 -11.05 -58.00
N TYR A 221 -3.02 -12.09 -57.21
CA TYR A 221 -2.35 -13.39 -57.33
C TYR A 221 -2.63 -14.10 -58.67
N ARG A 222 -3.72 -13.74 -59.39
CA ARG A 222 -4.09 -14.35 -60.67
C ARG A 222 -3.39 -13.71 -61.87
N CYS A 223 -3.45 -12.39 -62.00
CA CYS A 223 -2.84 -11.66 -63.12
C CYS A 223 -1.48 -11.03 -62.79
N LYS A 224 -0.96 -11.26 -61.57
CA LYS A 224 0.34 -10.75 -61.09
C LYS A 224 0.52 -9.23 -61.24
N GLY A 225 -0.55 -8.46 -61.10
CA GLY A 225 -0.51 -7.00 -61.22
C GLY A 225 -0.96 -6.45 -62.57
N GLU A 226 -1.11 -7.27 -63.60
CA GLU A 226 -1.40 -6.79 -64.95
C GLU A 226 -2.85 -6.31 -65.13
N GLY A 227 -3.77 -6.73 -64.26
CA GLY A 227 -5.20 -6.41 -64.39
C GLY A 227 -5.92 -7.17 -65.52
N ILE A 228 -5.16 -7.84 -66.38
CA ILE A 228 -5.64 -8.60 -67.53
C ILE A 228 -5.22 -10.07 -67.49
N LEU A 229 -5.95 -10.90 -68.21
CA LEU A 229 -5.63 -12.31 -68.46
C LEU A 229 -5.62 -12.55 -69.97
N SER A 230 -4.50 -13.03 -70.49
CA SER A 230 -4.39 -13.44 -71.90
C SER A 230 -5.03 -14.81 -72.09
N VAL A 231 -5.98 -14.89 -73.03
CA VAL A 231 -6.65 -16.14 -73.42
C VAL A 231 -6.45 -16.37 -74.91
N THR A 232 -6.12 -17.61 -75.25
CA THR A 232 -5.95 -18.04 -76.64
C THR A 232 -7.13 -18.93 -77.03
N TYR A 233 -7.92 -18.47 -78.00
CA TYR A 233 -9.02 -19.23 -78.60
C TYR A 233 -8.47 -20.08 -79.73
N LEU A 234 -8.46 -21.39 -79.49
CA LEU A 234 -8.03 -22.37 -80.48
C LEU A 234 -9.16 -22.69 -81.44
N SER A 235 -8.78 -22.88 -82.71
CA SER A 235 -9.69 -23.36 -83.74
C SER A 235 -9.92 -24.86 -83.59
N SER A 236 -11.17 -25.32 -83.64
CA SER A 236 -11.51 -26.76 -83.64
C SER A 236 -11.15 -27.47 -84.95
N SER A 237 -11.00 -26.73 -86.05
CA SER A 237 -10.62 -27.28 -87.36
C SER A 237 -9.80 -26.28 -88.18
N VAL A 238 -8.81 -26.79 -88.92
CA VAL A 238 -7.95 -25.99 -89.81
C VAL A 238 -8.63 -25.72 -91.16
N HIS A 239 -9.71 -26.43 -91.49
CA HIS A 239 -10.28 -26.47 -92.85
C HIS A 239 -11.68 -25.86 -92.97
N THR A 240 -12.38 -25.61 -91.86
CA THR A 240 -13.70 -24.97 -91.88
C THR A 240 -13.55 -23.46 -91.69
N ARG A 241 -13.70 -22.71 -92.79
CA ARG A 241 -13.92 -21.26 -92.81
C ARG A 241 -15.31 -20.92 -92.25
N ASN A 242 -15.57 -21.24 -90.99
CA ASN A 242 -16.59 -20.51 -90.25
C ASN A 242 -16.01 -19.13 -89.93
N GLU A 243 -16.45 -18.13 -90.67
CA GLU A 243 -16.02 -16.74 -90.55
C GLU A 243 -16.53 -16.09 -89.25
N ASP A 244 -17.57 -16.64 -88.62
CA ASP A 244 -18.24 -16.05 -87.45
C ASP A 244 -17.59 -16.40 -86.09
N ALA A 245 -16.65 -17.35 -86.05
CA ALA A 245 -16.00 -17.75 -84.80
C ALA A 245 -14.68 -17.00 -84.60
N PHE A 246 -14.58 -16.22 -83.52
CA PHE A 246 -13.33 -15.56 -83.12
C PHE A 246 -12.22 -16.58 -82.88
N ARG A 247 -11.07 -16.35 -83.50
CA ARG A 247 -9.86 -17.18 -83.38
C ARG A 247 -8.68 -16.25 -83.12
N GLY A 248 -7.84 -16.60 -82.16
CA GLY A 248 -6.65 -15.80 -81.84
C GLY A 248 -6.48 -15.55 -80.35
N ARG A 249 -5.68 -14.53 -80.03
CA ARG A 249 -5.40 -14.11 -78.66
C ARG A 249 -6.21 -12.86 -78.34
N CYS A 250 -6.84 -12.85 -77.18
CA CYS A 250 -7.47 -11.65 -76.62
C CYS A 250 -7.14 -11.54 -75.14
N ALA A 251 -7.26 -10.33 -74.61
CA ALA A 251 -7.08 -10.04 -73.20
C ALA A 251 -8.44 -9.78 -72.55
N TYR A 252 -8.66 -10.37 -71.37
CA TYR A 252 -9.84 -10.11 -70.54
C TYR A 252 -9.48 -9.42 -69.25
N GLY A 253 -10.42 -8.65 -68.70
CA GLY A 253 -10.31 -8.17 -67.32
C GLY A 253 -10.17 -9.33 -66.34
N CYS A 254 -9.24 -9.21 -65.39
CA CYS A 254 -9.08 -10.23 -64.36
C CYS A 254 -10.18 -10.10 -63.29
N HIS A 255 -11.11 -11.04 -63.27
CA HIS A 255 -12.22 -11.08 -62.29
C HIS A 255 -11.75 -11.07 -60.82
N ALA A 256 -10.58 -11.62 -60.50
CA ALA A 256 -10.08 -11.62 -59.13
C ALA A 256 -9.69 -10.22 -58.61
N CYS A 257 -9.46 -9.25 -59.50
CA CYS A 257 -9.17 -7.86 -59.14
C CYS A 257 -10.19 -6.87 -59.71
N GLY A 258 -11.42 -7.34 -59.94
CA GLY A 258 -12.57 -6.51 -60.32
C GLY A 258 -12.74 -6.29 -61.82
N GLY A 259 -11.98 -6.99 -62.67
CA GLY A 259 -12.20 -6.94 -64.11
C GLY A 259 -13.40 -7.77 -64.55
N THR A 260 -14.07 -7.34 -65.61
CA THR A 260 -15.29 -8.00 -66.11
C THR A 260 -14.92 -9.02 -67.18
N ARG A 261 -15.57 -10.19 -67.16
CA ARG A 261 -15.38 -11.27 -68.16
C ARG A 261 -16.74 -11.68 -68.72
N ASP A 262 -17.29 -10.81 -69.56
CA ASP A 262 -18.60 -11.02 -70.18
C ASP A 262 -18.51 -11.82 -71.48
N GLY A 263 -17.31 -11.99 -72.04
CA GLY A 263 -17.11 -12.66 -73.32
C GLY A 263 -17.65 -11.87 -74.53
N ARG A 264 -18.29 -10.72 -74.29
CA ARG A 264 -18.70 -9.78 -75.34
C ARG A 264 -17.51 -9.14 -76.05
N ASP A 265 -16.38 -9.08 -75.37
CA ASP A 265 -15.08 -8.62 -75.91
C ASP A 265 -14.66 -9.44 -77.15
N VAL A 266 -15.13 -10.68 -77.26
CA VAL A 266 -14.91 -11.58 -78.41
C VAL A 266 -15.51 -11.03 -79.70
N TYR A 267 -16.61 -10.27 -79.60
CA TYR A 267 -17.32 -9.70 -80.74
C TYR A 267 -16.97 -8.23 -81.00
N GLY A 268 -15.91 -7.72 -80.35
CA GLY A 268 -15.38 -6.37 -80.59
C GLY A 268 -16.28 -5.22 -80.15
N HIS A 269 -17.34 -5.50 -79.38
CA HIS A 269 -18.40 -4.51 -79.16
C HIS A 269 -18.29 -3.67 -77.89
N GLU A 270 -17.38 -3.97 -76.97
CA GLU A 270 -17.07 -3.11 -75.82
C GLU A 270 -15.72 -3.55 -75.25
N THR A 271 -14.82 -2.62 -74.94
CA THR A 271 -13.63 -2.93 -74.16
C THR A 271 -14.07 -3.22 -72.74
N GLY A 272 -14.17 -4.50 -72.37
CA GLY A 272 -14.48 -4.91 -71.00
C GLY A 272 -13.60 -4.20 -69.97
N GLU A 273 -14.15 -3.94 -68.79
CA GLU A 273 -13.45 -3.23 -67.73
C GLU A 273 -12.19 -4.00 -67.31
N LEU A 274 -11.04 -3.34 -67.44
CA LEU A 274 -9.77 -3.89 -66.99
C LEU A 274 -9.80 -4.04 -65.47
N GLY A 275 -9.28 -5.16 -64.96
CA GLY A 275 -9.11 -5.32 -63.53
C GLY A 275 -8.05 -4.34 -63.02
N SER A 276 -8.15 -3.97 -61.74
CA SER A 276 -7.19 -3.04 -61.11
C SER A 276 -5.75 -3.56 -61.03
N GLY A 277 -5.55 -4.87 -61.19
CA GLY A 277 -4.26 -5.53 -60.94
C GLY A 277 -3.87 -5.63 -59.46
N LEU A 278 -4.58 -4.93 -58.56
CA LEU A 278 -4.33 -4.91 -57.13
C LEU A 278 -5.12 -6.01 -56.41
N CYS A 279 -4.61 -6.46 -55.26
CA CYS A 279 -5.34 -7.39 -54.41
C CYS A 279 -6.54 -6.69 -53.77
N LEU A 280 -7.76 -7.17 -54.05
CA LEU A 280 -8.99 -6.57 -53.51
C LEU A 280 -9.08 -6.64 -51.98
N LYS A 281 -8.53 -7.68 -51.35
CA LYS A 281 -8.63 -7.84 -49.89
C LYS A 281 -7.84 -6.79 -49.11
N CYS A 282 -6.66 -6.40 -49.60
CA CYS A 282 -5.81 -5.39 -48.97
C CYS A 282 -5.76 -4.07 -49.75
N ALA A 283 -6.58 -3.93 -50.80
CA ALA A 283 -6.59 -2.79 -51.70
C ALA A 283 -5.19 -2.37 -52.20
N GLY A 284 -4.34 -3.35 -52.52
CA GLY A 284 -2.98 -3.07 -53.01
C GLY A 284 -1.90 -2.84 -51.94
N GLN A 285 -2.25 -2.74 -50.66
CA GLN A 285 -1.28 -2.43 -49.59
C GLN A 285 -0.35 -3.59 -49.24
N GLY A 286 -0.70 -4.81 -49.61
CA GLY A 286 0.01 -6.03 -49.21
C GLY A 286 -0.19 -6.43 -47.74
N GLN A 287 -0.58 -5.48 -46.88
CA GLN A 287 -0.88 -5.69 -45.47
C GLN A 287 -2.34 -5.34 -45.19
N ILE A 288 -2.91 -5.96 -44.15
CA ILE A 288 -4.27 -5.65 -43.68
C ILE A 288 -4.15 -5.22 -42.22
N TRP A 289 -4.75 -4.06 -41.91
CA TRP A 289 -4.85 -3.57 -40.55
C TRP A 289 -6.03 -4.27 -39.86
N PRO A 290 -5.81 -4.98 -38.75
CA PRO A 290 -6.89 -5.63 -38.04
C PRO A 290 -7.86 -4.59 -37.50
N SER A 291 -9.16 -4.86 -37.61
CA SER A 291 -10.17 -4.02 -36.97
C SER A 291 -10.12 -4.22 -35.45
N LEU A 292 -10.67 -3.27 -34.69
CA LEU A 292 -10.76 -3.41 -33.23
C LEU A 292 -11.49 -4.70 -32.83
N ARG A 293 -12.48 -5.14 -33.63
CA ARG A 293 -13.19 -6.40 -33.40
C ARG A 293 -12.28 -7.61 -33.58
N ASP A 294 -11.49 -7.65 -34.65
CA ASP A 294 -10.55 -8.74 -34.91
C ASP A 294 -9.48 -8.87 -33.81
N VAL A 295 -9.06 -7.74 -33.24
CA VAL A 295 -8.12 -7.70 -32.10
C VAL A 295 -8.75 -8.29 -30.84
N LEU A 296 -10.00 -7.93 -30.53
CA LEU A 296 -10.72 -8.44 -29.35
C LEU A 296 -11.03 -9.94 -29.48
N ASP A 297 -11.44 -10.40 -30.67
CA ASP A 297 -11.71 -11.82 -30.92
C ASP A 297 -10.42 -12.64 -30.74
N GLN A 298 -9.28 -12.19 -31.26
CA GLN A 298 -7.97 -12.83 -31.03
C GLN A 298 -7.53 -12.82 -29.56
N MET A 299 -7.82 -11.75 -28.81
CA MET A 299 -7.56 -11.72 -27.38
C MET A 299 -8.36 -12.77 -26.62
N GLU A 300 -9.64 -12.91 -26.93
CA GLU A 300 -10.53 -13.88 -26.29
C GLU A 300 -10.12 -15.32 -26.65
N GLU A 301 -9.73 -15.58 -27.90
CA GLU A 301 -9.16 -16.87 -28.32
C GLU A 301 -7.87 -17.20 -27.55
N ARG A 302 -6.93 -16.25 -27.42
CA ARG A 302 -5.70 -16.45 -26.62
C ARG A 302 -6.01 -16.72 -25.16
N LYS A 303 -6.99 -16.01 -24.59
CA LYS A 303 -7.44 -16.20 -23.21
C LYS A 303 -8.07 -17.58 -23.01
N GLN A 304 -8.92 -18.03 -23.92
CA GLN A 304 -9.51 -19.37 -23.90
C GLN A 304 -8.43 -20.46 -24.05
N ALA A 305 -7.47 -20.27 -24.95
CA ALA A 305 -6.33 -21.16 -25.10
C ALA A 305 -5.50 -21.24 -23.81
N ALA A 306 -5.22 -20.10 -23.17
CA ALA A 306 -4.51 -20.06 -21.88
C ALA A 306 -5.28 -20.75 -20.75
N LEU A 307 -6.61 -20.57 -20.68
CA LEU A 307 -7.46 -21.27 -19.72
C LEU A 307 -7.47 -22.79 -19.96
N SER A 308 -7.55 -23.23 -21.22
CA SER A 308 -7.48 -24.66 -21.55
C SER A 308 -6.10 -25.27 -21.27
N ALA A 309 -5.02 -24.50 -21.42
CA ALA A 309 -3.66 -24.95 -21.12
C ALA A 309 -3.38 -24.97 -19.61
N ALA A 310 -4.09 -24.16 -18.83
CA ALA A 310 -4.01 -24.11 -17.38
C ALA A 310 -4.84 -25.21 -16.69
N GLU A 311 -5.63 -26.01 -17.43
CA GLU A 311 -6.28 -27.17 -16.85
C GLU A 311 -5.21 -28.08 -16.24
N PRO A 312 -5.29 -28.35 -14.92
CA PRO A 312 -4.25 -29.08 -14.22
C PRO A 312 -4.12 -30.44 -14.87
N VAL A 313 -2.93 -30.72 -15.41
CA VAL A 313 -2.52 -32.06 -15.84
C VAL A 313 -2.93 -32.99 -14.71
N SER A 314 -3.94 -33.83 -14.98
CA SER A 314 -4.56 -34.66 -13.94
C SER A 314 -3.44 -35.35 -13.16
N PRO A 315 -3.44 -35.26 -11.81
CA PRO A 315 -2.38 -35.80 -11.01
C PRO A 315 -2.15 -37.25 -11.44
N LEU A 316 -0.95 -37.52 -11.97
CA LEU A 316 -0.55 -38.81 -12.52
C LEU A 316 -1.05 -39.90 -11.59
N SER A 317 -1.96 -40.74 -12.09
CA SER A 317 -2.53 -41.84 -11.33
C SER A 317 -1.39 -42.60 -10.66
N PRO A 318 -1.50 -42.87 -9.33
CA PRO A 318 -0.42 -43.52 -8.61
C PRO A 318 -0.07 -44.84 -9.30
N LEU A 319 1.18 -44.98 -9.71
CA LEU A 319 1.73 -46.21 -10.28
C LEU A 319 1.48 -47.35 -9.30
N SER A 320 0.62 -48.29 -9.67
CA SER A 320 0.39 -49.49 -8.87
C SER A 320 1.70 -50.24 -8.65
N PRO A 321 2.11 -50.50 -7.40
CA PRO A 321 3.29 -51.31 -7.13
C PRO A 321 3.06 -52.74 -7.65
N ARG A 322 4.06 -53.29 -8.34
CA ARG A 322 4.14 -54.69 -8.78
C ARG A 322 4.66 -55.58 -7.66
#